data_AF-A0A7X7TVZ1-F1
#
_entry.id   AF-A0A7X7TVZ1-F1
#
_cell.length_a   1.000
_cell.length_b   1.000
_cell.length_c   1.000
_cell.angle_alpha   90.00
_cell.angle_beta   90.00
_cell.angle_gamma   90.00
#
_symmetry.space_group_name_H-M   'P 1'
#
loop_
_entity.id
_entity.type
_entity.pdbx_description
1 polymer ?
#
loop_
_entity_poly.entity_id
_entity_poly.type
_entity_poly.pdbx_seq_one_letter_code
_entity_poly.pdbx_strand_id
1 'polypeptide(L)'
;MIKKIVFLLPLLVIYSCSINLKKVSDDSNIQKALLNIKISDKEYLLSFLSKYPAVISYNPNRDANCIKIIKRNTNIIMIPLKYTDSPEMTEISIIKGLYIYNIMQKYNLNDYFYELEQLSEYSKMEYLLSYIPTEKINNDELLKKEILPKLCGYMTSPQEFDNIIDEETSRQDISCGYPVEKLEALKNYYAKLKASLSSIDSDEYFNLYYEKEMERVRRGEITREEAEKNYYYIFSEPQQNLYRIQRKETYENIYSLSKFESFYKKEIKRLRENRNKYNDFIRYFPDCAK
;
A
#
# COMPACT_ATOMS: atom_id res chain seq x y z
N MET A 1 17.07 -3.50 65.78
CA MET A 1 16.68 -2.69 64.61
C MET A 1 16.85 -3.53 63.35
N ILE A 2 15.78 -4.19 62.90
CA ILE A 2 15.80 -5.04 61.71
C ILE A 2 15.30 -4.17 60.54
N LYS A 3 16.22 -3.77 59.64
CA LYS A 3 15.89 -2.99 58.45
C LYS A 3 15.26 -3.92 57.41
N LYS A 4 14.02 -3.61 57.04
CA LYS A 4 13.25 -4.26 55.98
C LYS A 4 13.99 -4.14 54.65
N ILE A 5 14.46 -5.27 54.14
CA ILE A 5 15.05 -5.44 52.82
C ILE A 5 13.96 -5.97 51.88
N VAL A 6 13.73 -5.21 50.81
CA VAL A 6 13.25 -5.63 49.49
C VAL A 6 11.83 -6.18 49.42
N PHE A 7 10.89 -5.26 49.16
CA PHE A 7 9.62 -5.55 48.51
C PHE A 7 9.46 -4.57 47.34
N LEU A 8 10.15 -4.84 46.23
CA LEU A 8 10.06 -4.04 45.01
C LEU A 8 10.41 -4.85 43.75
N LEU A 9 9.96 -6.10 43.70
CA LEU A 9 9.91 -6.90 42.48
C LEU A 9 8.70 -7.84 42.56
N PRO A 10 7.50 -7.32 42.28
CA PRO A 10 6.73 -7.91 41.18
C PRO A 10 5.94 -6.82 40.45
N LEU A 11 6.62 -5.97 39.67
CA LEU A 11 5.96 -4.99 38.80
C LEU A 11 6.56 -4.91 37.39
N LEU A 12 7.45 -5.85 37.05
CA LEU A 12 8.07 -5.98 35.73
C LEU A 12 7.47 -7.13 34.88
N VAL A 13 6.33 -7.71 35.28
CA VAL A 13 5.69 -8.82 34.54
C VAL A 13 4.46 -8.38 33.73
N ILE A 14 4.07 -7.10 33.78
CA ILE A 14 3.00 -6.56 32.96
C ILE A 14 3.66 -5.80 31.81
N TYR A 15 3.99 -6.48 30.69
CA TYR A 15 4.00 -5.92 29.32
C TYR A 15 4.59 -6.87 28.25
N SER A 16 4.80 -8.16 28.51
CA SER A 16 4.90 -9.13 27.40
C SER A 16 3.51 -9.54 26.95
N CYS A 17 2.70 -8.59 26.46
CA CYS A 17 1.72 -8.91 25.42
C CYS A 17 2.54 -9.27 24.18
N SER A 18 3.09 -10.49 24.18
CA SER A 18 3.64 -11.10 22.98
C SER A 18 2.51 -11.07 21.96
N ILE A 19 2.62 -10.16 21.00
CA ILE A 19 1.73 -10.07 19.84
C ILE A 19 1.72 -11.48 19.25
N ASN A 20 0.62 -12.18 19.52
CA ASN A 20 0.36 -13.50 19.01
C ASN A 20 -0.08 -13.24 17.57
N LEU A 21 0.92 -13.12 16.68
CA LEU A 21 0.68 -13.06 15.23
C LEU A 21 -0.03 -14.37 14.89
N LYS A 22 -1.37 -14.36 14.93
CA LYS A 22 -2.19 -15.36 14.24
C LYS A 22 -1.52 -15.56 12.89
N LYS A 23 -1.24 -16.81 12.53
CA LYS A 23 -0.47 -17.17 11.33
C LYS A 23 -0.93 -16.34 10.13
N VAL A 24 -0.19 -15.28 9.83
CA VAL A 24 -0.52 -14.28 8.79
C VAL A 24 -0.20 -14.84 7.40
N SER A 25 0.59 -15.90 7.34
CA SER A 25 0.98 -16.60 6.12
C SER A 25 1.33 -18.06 6.42
N ASP A 26 1.05 -18.96 5.49
CA ASP A 26 1.51 -20.35 5.57
C ASP A 26 2.95 -20.55 5.09
N ASP A 27 3.53 -19.52 4.45
CA ASP A 27 4.86 -19.59 3.86
C ASP A 27 5.99 -19.25 4.85
N SER A 28 7.04 -20.08 4.88
CA SER A 28 8.13 -19.94 5.84
C SER A 28 9.02 -18.71 5.60
N ASN A 29 9.21 -18.28 4.36
CA ASN A 29 10.03 -17.11 4.03
C ASN A 29 9.28 -15.83 4.43
N ILE A 30 7.97 -15.78 4.16
CA ILE A 30 7.11 -14.68 4.63
C ILE A 30 7.11 -14.62 6.16
N GLN A 31 7.01 -15.75 6.85
CA GLN A 31 7.08 -15.78 8.32
C GLN A 31 8.41 -15.25 8.88
N LYS A 32 9.54 -15.62 8.27
CA LYS A 32 10.86 -15.08 8.66
C LYS A 32 10.93 -13.57 8.48
N ALA A 33 10.48 -13.07 7.33
CA ALA A 33 10.44 -11.63 7.06
C ALA A 33 9.56 -10.87 8.07
N LEU A 34 8.40 -11.42 8.44
CA LEU A 34 7.54 -10.83 9.48
C LEU A 34 8.21 -10.76 10.86
N LEU A 35 9.06 -11.73 11.21
CA LEU A 35 9.83 -11.70 12.45
C LEU A 35 10.88 -10.59 12.44
N ASN A 36 11.54 -10.35 11.31
CA ASN A 36 12.49 -9.24 11.15
C ASN A 36 11.78 -7.89 11.26
N ILE A 37 10.61 -7.74 10.63
CA ILE A 37 9.81 -6.52 10.74
C ILE A 37 9.36 -6.28 12.18
N LYS A 38 9.04 -7.34 12.94
CA LYS A 38 8.62 -7.25 14.35
C LYS A 38 9.69 -6.67 15.27
N ILE A 39 10.97 -6.80 14.94
CA ILE A 39 12.08 -6.24 15.76
C ILE A 39 12.51 -4.84 15.29
N SER A 40 11.85 -4.29 14.26
CA SER A 40 12.12 -2.94 13.73
C SER A 40 11.18 -1.88 14.32
N ASP A 41 11.46 -0.60 14.08
CA ASP A 41 10.53 0.51 14.36
C ASP A 41 9.22 0.45 13.55
N LYS A 42 9.09 -0.49 12.59
CA LYS A 42 7.89 -0.74 11.80
C LYS A 42 6.99 -1.82 12.38
N GLU A 43 7.23 -2.31 13.60
CA GLU A 43 6.37 -3.31 14.26
C GLU A 43 4.89 -2.87 14.34
N TYR A 44 4.63 -1.55 14.34
CA TYR A 44 3.27 -1.00 14.36
C TYR A 44 2.45 -1.39 13.12
N LEU A 45 3.11 -1.68 11.99
CA LEU A 45 2.43 -2.18 10.79
C LEU A 45 1.88 -3.60 11.01
N LEU A 46 2.56 -4.41 11.83
CA LEU A 46 2.12 -5.75 12.20
C LEU A 46 1.02 -5.69 13.26
N SER A 47 1.16 -4.80 14.25
CA SER A 47 0.13 -4.64 15.29
C SER A 47 -1.20 -4.20 14.68
N PHE A 48 -1.19 -3.45 13.58
CA PHE A 48 -2.39 -3.07 12.82
C PHE A 48 -3.20 -4.27 12.31
N LEU A 49 -2.54 -5.39 11.96
CA LEU A 49 -3.20 -6.61 11.49
C LEU A 49 -4.08 -7.28 12.56
N SER A 50 -3.88 -6.95 13.84
CA SER A 50 -4.76 -7.43 14.92
C SER A 50 -6.17 -6.83 14.81
N LYS A 51 -6.28 -5.58 14.34
CA LYS A 51 -7.54 -4.87 14.16
C LYS A 51 -8.12 -5.08 12.76
N TYR A 52 -7.26 -5.15 11.75
CA TYR A 52 -7.65 -5.35 10.35
C TYR A 52 -6.92 -6.56 9.77
N PRO A 53 -7.39 -7.80 10.03
CA PRO A 53 -6.71 -9.00 9.58
C PRO A 53 -6.52 -9.04 8.06
N ALA A 54 -5.32 -9.45 7.65
CA ALA A 54 -4.99 -9.77 6.27
C ALA A 54 -4.07 -10.99 6.23
N VAL A 55 -4.16 -11.78 5.16
CA VAL A 55 -3.23 -12.86 4.84
C VAL A 55 -2.16 -12.33 3.88
N ILE A 56 -0.91 -12.68 4.10
CA ILE A 56 0.20 -12.32 3.22
C ILE A 56 0.63 -13.57 2.45
N SER A 57 0.68 -13.48 1.13
CA SER A 57 1.00 -14.61 0.26
C SER A 57 1.74 -14.16 -0.99
N TYR A 58 2.43 -15.09 -1.66
CA TYR A 58 2.97 -14.81 -2.99
C TYR A 58 1.84 -14.77 -4.02
N ASN A 59 1.98 -13.88 -5.01
CA ASN A 59 1.07 -13.80 -6.14
C ASN A 59 1.27 -15.02 -7.06
N PRO A 60 0.25 -15.85 -7.32
CA PRO A 60 0.40 -16.99 -8.21
C PRO A 60 0.66 -16.59 -9.68
N ASN A 61 0.29 -15.36 -10.07
CA ASN A 61 0.65 -14.83 -11.38
C ASN A 61 2.14 -14.43 -11.39
N ARG A 62 2.94 -15.16 -12.16
CA ARG A 62 4.39 -14.95 -12.29
C ARG A 62 4.75 -13.64 -12.99
N ASP A 63 3.85 -13.10 -13.79
CA ASP A 63 4.06 -11.86 -14.53
C ASP A 63 3.77 -10.62 -13.68
N ALA A 64 3.12 -10.79 -12.52
CA ALA A 64 2.79 -9.69 -11.62
C ALA A 64 4.00 -9.29 -10.75
N ASN A 65 4.62 -8.18 -11.09
CA ASN A 65 5.84 -7.65 -10.43
C ASN A 65 5.57 -6.60 -9.34
N CYS A 66 4.31 -6.38 -8.99
CA CYS A 66 3.83 -5.40 -8.03
C CYS A 66 3.12 -6.05 -6.85
N ILE A 67 2.83 -5.24 -5.84
CA ILE A 67 2.02 -5.66 -4.70
C ILE A 67 0.55 -5.51 -5.06
N LYS A 68 -0.23 -6.54 -4.75
CA LYS A 68 -1.68 -6.54 -4.97
C LYS A 68 -2.42 -6.63 -3.64
N ILE A 69 -3.38 -5.75 -3.42
CA ILE A 69 -4.25 -5.78 -2.24
C ILE A 69 -5.63 -6.21 -2.68
N ILE A 70 -6.10 -7.32 -2.12
CA ILE A 70 -7.41 -7.89 -2.42
C ILE A 70 -8.28 -7.76 -1.19
N LYS A 71 -9.36 -6.98 -1.30
CA LYS A 71 -10.39 -6.83 -0.27
C LYS A 71 -11.55 -7.77 -0.58
N ARG A 72 -11.60 -8.91 0.09
CA ARG A 72 -12.66 -9.94 0.01
C ARG A 72 -13.09 -10.33 1.43
N ASN A 73 -13.74 -11.49 1.60
CA ASN A 73 -14.07 -12.06 2.92
C ASN A 73 -12.85 -12.16 3.85
N THR A 74 -11.68 -12.45 3.27
CA THR A 74 -10.38 -12.33 3.93
C THR A 74 -9.55 -11.36 3.09
N ASN A 75 -9.00 -10.32 3.72
CA ASN A 75 -8.09 -9.40 3.03
C ASN A 75 -6.78 -10.11 2.72
N ILE A 76 -6.21 -9.88 1.54
CA ILE A 76 -4.96 -10.51 1.13
C ILE A 76 -4.00 -9.44 0.61
N ILE A 77 -2.75 -9.50 1.07
CA ILE A 77 -1.61 -8.75 0.53
C ILE A 77 -0.77 -9.75 -0.26
N MET A 78 -0.74 -9.57 -1.58
CA MET A 78 0.04 -10.40 -2.50
C MET A 78 1.35 -9.72 -2.82
N ILE A 79 2.46 -10.41 -2.58
CA ILE A 79 3.80 -9.99 -2.99
C ILE A 79 4.26 -10.79 -4.23
N PRO A 80 5.10 -10.24 -5.13
CA PRO A 80 5.56 -10.96 -6.32
C PRO A 80 6.26 -12.28 -6.00
N LEU A 81 5.90 -13.35 -6.73
CA LEU A 81 6.48 -14.68 -6.54
C LEU A 81 7.98 -14.74 -6.82
N LYS A 82 8.48 -13.91 -7.75
CA LYS A 82 9.92 -13.84 -8.06
C LYS A 82 10.80 -13.47 -6.86
N TYR A 83 10.23 -12.92 -5.77
CA TYR A 83 10.97 -12.56 -4.57
C TYR A 83 11.18 -13.72 -3.60
N THR A 84 10.62 -14.91 -3.86
CA THR A 84 10.73 -16.06 -2.94
C THR A 84 12.18 -16.42 -2.60
N ASP A 85 13.12 -16.23 -3.52
CA ASP A 85 14.54 -16.56 -3.36
C ASP A 85 15.38 -15.41 -2.80
N SER A 86 14.79 -14.23 -2.57
CA SER A 86 15.44 -13.07 -1.97
C SER A 86 14.72 -12.69 -0.66
N PRO A 87 15.27 -13.08 0.51
CA PRO A 87 14.68 -12.76 1.81
C PRO A 87 14.50 -11.25 2.01
N GLU A 88 15.49 -10.46 1.60
CA GLU A 88 15.49 -9.01 1.69
C GLU A 88 14.41 -8.38 0.78
N MET A 89 14.26 -8.85 -0.47
CA MET A 89 13.17 -8.38 -1.35
C MET A 89 11.79 -8.76 -0.82
N THR A 90 11.66 -9.96 -0.25
CA THR A 90 10.42 -10.40 0.41
C THR A 90 10.08 -9.47 1.56
N GLU A 91 11.05 -9.15 2.42
CA GLU A 91 10.87 -8.28 3.58
C GLU A 91 10.45 -6.86 3.22
N ILE A 92 11.16 -6.21 2.29
CA ILE A 92 10.80 -4.84 1.88
C ILE A 92 9.48 -4.80 1.10
N SER A 93 9.13 -5.87 0.38
CA SER A 93 7.83 -5.98 -0.28
C SER A 93 6.69 -6.12 0.72
N ILE A 94 6.90 -6.86 1.81
CA ILE A 94 5.92 -6.94 2.90
C ILE A 94 5.74 -5.57 3.56
N ILE A 95 6.82 -4.83 3.82
CA ILE A 95 6.74 -3.47 4.35
C ILE A 95 5.90 -2.57 3.46
N LYS A 96 6.20 -2.55 2.16
CA LYS A 96 5.44 -1.74 1.18
C LYS A 96 3.96 -2.11 1.20
N GLY A 97 3.63 -3.40 1.16
CA GLY A 97 2.25 -3.88 1.14
C GLY A 97 1.49 -3.60 2.43
N LEU A 98 2.12 -3.80 3.59
CA LEU A 98 1.54 -3.46 4.89
C LEU A 98 1.29 -1.96 5.02
N TYR A 99 2.20 -1.13 4.52
CA TYR A 99 2.07 0.32 4.58
C TYR A 99 0.89 0.80 3.74
N ILE A 100 0.75 0.33 2.49
CA ILE A 100 -0.41 0.60 1.64
C ILE A 100 -1.68 0.12 2.33
N TYR A 101 -1.72 -1.14 2.79
CA TYR A 101 -2.90 -1.72 3.42
C TYR A 101 -3.34 -0.94 4.66
N ASN A 102 -2.40 -0.56 5.53
CA ASN A 102 -2.67 0.26 6.70
C ASN A 102 -3.35 1.58 6.32
N ILE A 103 -2.82 2.30 5.33
CA ILE A 103 -3.41 3.56 4.86
C ILE A 103 -4.81 3.31 4.28
N MET A 104 -4.95 2.33 3.40
CA MET A 104 -6.25 2.02 2.78
C MET A 104 -7.33 1.70 3.82
N GLN A 105 -6.99 0.98 4.90
CA GLN A 105 -7.92 0.67 5.97
C GLN A 105 -8.19 1.88 6.88
N LYS A 106 -7.15 2.61 7.26
CA LYS A 106 -7.24 3.78 8.15
C LYS A 106 -8.10 4.91 7.55
N TYR A 107 -8.00 5.11 6.25
CA TYR A 107 -8.73 6.15 5.52
C TYR A 107 -9.95 5.63 4.77
N ASN A 108 -10.31 4.35 4.93
CA ASN A 108 -11.42 3.71 4.23
C ASN A 108 -11.40 3.99 2.71
N LEU A 109 -10.25 3.76 2.09
CA LEU A 109 -10.02 3.97 0.66
C LEU A 109 -10.36 2.69 -0.09
N ASN A 110 -11.22 2.78 -1.10
CA ASN A 110 -11.60 1.63 -1.92
C ASN A 110 -10.59 1.35 -3.02
N ASP A 111 -10.06 2.40 -3.62
CA ASP A 111 -9.15 2.32 -4.76
C ASP A 111 -7.68 2.37 -4.36
N TYR A 112 -6.86 1.74 -5.21
CA TYR A 112 -5.42 1.84 -5.20
C TYR A 112 -4.98 2.88 -6.24
N PHE A 113 -4.13 3.83 -5.85
CA PHE A 113 -3.78 5.00 -6.67
C PHE A 113 -2.35 5.49 -6.39
N TYR A 114 -1.84 6.36 -7.27
CA TYR A 114 -0.43 6.78 -7.32
C TYR A 114 0.13 7.24 -5.97
N GLU A 115 -0.56 8.10 -5.23
CA GLU A 115 -0.05 8.65 -3.97
C GLU A 115 0.09 7.59 -2.86
N LEU A 116 -0.69 6.50 -2.91
CA LEU A 116 -0.46 5.35 -2.04
C LEU A 116 0.85 4.64 -2.40
N GLU A 117 1.07 4.45 -3.71
CA GLU A 117 2.30 3.83 -4.21
C GLU A 117 3.52 4.65 -3.81
N GLN A 118 3.47 5.95 -4.05
CA GLN A 118 4.54 6.88 -3.73
C GLN A 118 4.91 6.83 -2.25
N LEU A 119 3.93 7.00 -1.34
CA LEU A 119 4.21 6.92 0.10
C LEU A 119 4.82 5.57 0.50
N SER A 120 4.34 4.48 -0.09
CA SER A 120 4.82 3.14 0.21
C SER A 120 6.24 2.88 -0.30
N GLU A 121 6.61 3.44 -1.46
CA GLU A 121 7.95 3.35 -2.02
C GLU A 121 8.96 4.12 -1.16
N TYR A 122 8.60 5.31 -0.68
CA TYR A 122 9.40 6.03 0.32
C TYR A 122 9.56 5.23 1.62
N SER A 123 8.47 4.67 2.16
CA SER A 123 8.54 3.83 3.37
C SER A 123 9.39 2.58 3.15
N LYS A 124 9.37 1.99 1.95
CA LYS A 124 10.18 0.84 1.56
C LYS A 124 11.68 1.20 1.57
N MET A 125 12.06 2.35 1.01
CA MET A 125 13.45 2.82 1.00
C MET A 125 13.95 3.18 2.40
N GLU A 126 13.14 3.87 3.22
CA GLU A 126 13.48 4.14 4.62
C GLU A 126 13.78 2.85 5.37
N TYR A 127 12.95 1.82 5.18
CA TYR A 127 13.15 0.52 5.83
C TYR A 127 14.42 -0.17 5.35
N LEU A 128 14.58 -0.29 4.02
CA LEU A 128 15.74 -0.91 3.39
C LEU A 128 17.05 -0.34 3.94
N LEU A 129 17.20 0.99 3.95
CA LEU A 129 18.43 1.65 4.38
C LEU A 129 18.64 1.65 5.90
N SER A 130 17.59 1.46 6.69
CA SER A 130 17.70 1.44 8.16
C SER A 130 17.98 0.05 8.73
N TYR A 131 17.49 -1.00 8.06
CA TYR A 131 17.45 -2.35 8.64
C TYR A 131 18.17 -3.42 7.83
N ILE A 132 18.40 -3.19 6.54
CA ILE A 132 19.10 -4.15 5.69
C ILE A 132 20.55 -3.68 5.52
N PRO A 133 21.55 -4.48 5.99
CA PRO A 133 22.96 -4.18 5.79
C PRO A 133 23.30 -3.91 4.33
N THR A 134 24.11 -2.89 4.08
CA THR A 134 24.53 -2.48 2.73
C THR A 134 25.22 -3.61 1.96
N GLU A 135 25.94 -4.50 2.65
CA GLU A 135 26.58 -5.66 2.06
C GLU A 135 25.55 -6.63 1.46
N LYS A 136 24.42 -6.83 2.14
CA LYS A 136 23.34 -7.69 1.62
C LYS A 136 22.67 -7.08 0.40
N ILE A 137 22.46 -5.76 0.42
CA ILE A 137 21.89 -5.01 -0.72
C ILE A 137 22.79 -5.17 -1.96
N ASN A 138 24.11 -5.08 -1.77
CA ASN A 138 25.08 -5.18 -2.86
C ASN A 138 25.29 -6.61 -3.39
N ASN A 139 25.11 -7.62 -2.53
CA ASN A 139 25.35 -9.02 -2.88
C ASN A 139 24.12 -9.75 -3.44
N ASP A 140 22.91 -9.21 -3.23
CA ASP A 140 21.68 -9.76 -3.81
C ASP A 140 21.46 -9.19 -5.23
N GLU A 141 21.64 -10.03 -6.25
CA GLU A 141 21.52 -9.63 -7.65
C GLU A 141 20.11 -9.12 -8.02
N LEU A 142 19.07 -9.73 -7.46
CA LEU A 142 17.68 -9.36 -7.75
C LEU A 142 17.37 -8.01 -7.13
N LEU A 143 17.76 -7.83 -5.87
CA LEU A 143 17.60 -6.56 -5.16
C LEU A 143 18.40 -5.47 -5.86
N LYS A 144 19.67 -5.71 -6.20
CA LYS A 144 20.49 -4.75 -6.94
C LYS A 144 19.84 -4.38 -8.28
N LYS A 145 19.36 -5.35 -9.05
CA LYS A 145 18.74 -5.09 -10.36
C LYS A 145 17.47 -4.25 -10.26
N GLU A 146 16.60 -4.53 -9.29
CA GLU A 146 15.26 -3.92 -9.23
C GLU A 146 15.17 -2.67 -8.35
N ILE A 147 16.01 -2.60 -7.31
CA ILE A 147 15.94 -1.55 -6.30
C ILE A 147 16.99 -0.48 -6.52
N LEU A 148 18.16 -0.79 -7.10
CA LEU A 148 19.25 0.18 -7.22
C LEU A 148 18.83 1.49 -7.91
N PRO A 149 18.11 1.50 -9.07
CA PRO A 149 17.69 2.76 -9.68
C PRO A 149 16.83 3.61 -8.74
N LYS A 150 15.87 2.97 -8.06
CA LYS A 150 14.99 3.59 -7.06
C LYS A 150 15.77 4.09 -5.85
N LEU A 151 16.74 3.30 -5.38
CA LEU A 151 17.59 3.62 -4.24
C LEU A 151 18.47 4.83 -4.54
N CYS A 152 19.06 4.87 -5.73
CA CYS A 152 19.85 6.01 -6.20
C CYS A 152 18.99 7.28 -6.23
N GLY A 153 17.85 7.25 -6.91
CA GLY A 153 16.91 8.36 -6.95
C GLY A 153 16.47 8.80 -5.55
N TYR A 154 16.18 7.85 -4.66
CA TYR A 154 15.86 8.14 -3.26
C TYR A 154 17.01 8.86 -2.56
N MET A 155 18.27 8.44 -2.70
CA MET A 155 19.38 9.13 -2.03
C MET A 155 19.72 10.50 -2.65
N THR A 156 19.55 10.66 -3.97
CA THR A 156 19.98 11.87 -4.70
C THR A 156 18.94 12.99 -4.63
N SER A 157 17.71 12.72 -5.05
CA SER A 157 16.70 13.77 -5.30
C SER A 157 15.28 13.22 -5.15
N PRO A 158 14.43 13.88 -4.34
CA PRO A 158 13.04 13.45 -4.23
C PRO A 158 12.30 13.56 -5.58
N GLN A 159 12.66 14.53 -6.43
CA GLN A 159 12.06 14.65 -7.76
C GLN A 159 12.46 13.48 -8.67
N GLU A 160 13.71 13.03 -8.61
CA GLU A 160 14.18 11.88 -9.39
C GLU A 160 13.49 10.60 -8.94
N PHE A 161 13.38 10.40 -7.63
CA PHE A 161 12.66 9.26 -7.09
C PHE A 161 11.16 9.27 -7.45
N ASP A 162 10.51 10.42 -7.36
CA ASP A 162 9.11 10.59 -7.76
C ASP A 162 8.89 10.26 -9.24
N ASN A 163 9.82 10.69 -10.11
CA ASN A 163 9.76 10.41 -11.54
C ASN A 163 9.89 8.91 -11.82
N ILE A 164 10.81 8.20 -11.14
CA ILE A 164 10.97 6.75 -11.29
C ILE A 164 9.67 6.02 -10.91
N ILE A 165 9.01 6.44 -9.83
CA ILE A 165 7.73 5.85 -9.38
C ILE A 165 6.62 6.17 -10.39
N ASP A 166 6.53 7.41 -10.89
CA ASP A 166 5.54 7.83 -11.89
C ASP A 166 5.72 7.06 -13.21
N GLU A 167 6.96 6.88 -13.68
CA GLU A 167 7.26 6.11 -14.88
C GLU A 167 6.89 4.64 -14.77
N GLU A 168 7.09 4.02 -13.62
CA GLU A 168 6.72 2.61 -13.39
C GLU A 168 5.20 2.45 -13.33
N THR A 169 4.52 3.32 -12.59
CA THR A 169 3.08 3.27 -12.36
C THR A 169 2.24 3.76 -13.54
N SER A 170 2.84 4.46 -14.50
CA SER A 170 2.17 4.93 -15.72
C SER A 170 2.25 3.93 -16.88
N ARG A 171 3.05 2.87 -16.76
CA ARG A 171 3.15 1.83 -17.79
C ARG A 171 1.87 1.00 -17.84
N GLN A 172 1.49 0.54 -19.03
CA GLN A 172 0.42 -0.45 -19.15
C GLN A 172 0.93 -1.81 -18.65
N ASP A 173 0.44 -2.23 -17.50
CA ASP A 173 0.67 -3.55 -16.92
C ASP A 173 -0.62 -4.05 -16.28
N ILE A 174 -1.34 -4.89 -17.04
CA ILE A 174 -2.61 -5.49 -16.66
C ILE A 174 -2.45 -6.41 -15.44
N SER A 175 -1.31 -7.09 -15.31
CA SER A 175 -1.05 -7.94 -14.14
C SER A 175 -1.02 -7.12 -12.85
N CYS A 176 -0.62 -5.86 -12.96
CA CYS A 176 -0.49 -4.90 -11.88
C CYS A 176 -1.62 -3.90 -11.70
N GLY A 177 -2.59 -3.85 -12.61
CA GLY A 177 -3.63 -2.82 -12.54
C GLY A 177 -3.12 -1.44 -12.95
N TYR A 178 -2.04 -1.38 -13.73
CA TYR A 178 -1.44 -0.11 -14.18
C TYR A 178 -1.98 0.27 -15.57
N PRO A 179 -2.10 1.58 -15.87
CA PRO A 179 -1.67 2.72 -15.06
C PRO A 179 -2.60 3.02 -13.87
N VAL A 180 -2.04 3.34 -12.71
CA VAL A 180 -2.84 3.81 -11.57
C VAL A 180 -3.24 5.27 -11.74
N GLU A 181 -4.45 5.60 -11.28
CA GLU A 181 -4.92 6.98 -11.26
C GLU A 181 -4.20 7.81 -10.21
N LYS A 182 -4.19 9.13 -10.40
CA LYS A 182 -3.77 10.10 -9.37
C LYS A 182 -4.97 10.45 -8.48
N LEU A 183 -4.71 10.80 -7.22
CA LEU A 183 -5.74 11.19 -6.24
C LEU A 183 -6.69 12.25 -6.78
N GLU A 184 -6.14 13.23 -7.51
CA GLU A 184 -6.94 14.32 -8.08
C GLU A 184 -7.92 13.83 -9.15
N ALA A 185 -7.55 12.83 -9.95
CA ALA A 185 -8.46 12.20 -10.91
C ALA A 185 -9.61 11.49 -10.20
N LEU A 186 -9.33 10.76 -9.12
CA LEU A 186 -10.35 10.11 -8.29
C LEU A 186 -11.30 11.12 -7.64
N LYS A 187 -10.76 12.22 -7.10
CA LYS A 187 -11.59 13.30 -6.53
C LYS A 187 -12.50 13.92 -7.58
N ASN A 188 -11.97 14.17 -8.78
CA ASN A 188 -12.75 14.72 -9.88
C ASN A 188 -13.85 13.75 -10.33
N TYR A 189 -13.57 12.45 -10.38
CA TYR A 189 -14.57 11.42 -10.65
C TYR A 189 -15.72 11.48 -9.63
N TYR A 190 -15.43 11.42 -8.33
CA TYR A 190 -16.49 11.45 -7.31
C TYR A 190 -17.22 12.80 -7.23
N ALA A 191 -16.54 13.91 -7.55
CA ALA A 191 -17.18 15.22 -7.64
C ALA A 191 -18.19 15.30 -8.79
N LYS A 192 -17.83 14.77 -9.97
CA LYS A 192 -18.75 14.64 -11.12
C LYS A 192 -19.91 13.72 -10.79
N LEU A 193 -19.62 12.55 -10.19
CA LEU A 193 -20.63 11.59 -9.78
C LEU A 193 -21.62 12.19 -8.77
N LYS A 194 -21.14 13.05 -7.86
CA LYS A 194 -22.00 13.79 -6.93
C LYS A 194 -22.84 14.85 -7.64
N ALA A 195 -22.29 15.55 -8.62
CA ALA A 195 -23.01 16.57 -9.38
C ALA A 195 -24.16 15.95 -10.18
N SER A 196 -23.95 14.78 -10.79
CA SER A 196 -24.98 14.05 -11.54
C SER A 196 -26.13 13.54 -10.65
N LEU A 197 -25.98 13.50 -9.32
CA LEU A 197 -27.10 13.19 -8.41
C LEU A 197 -28.16 14.29 -8.36
N SER A 198 -27.82 15.51 -8.79
CA SER A 198 -28.75 16.63 -8.84
C SER A 198 -29.59 16.62 -10.13
N SER A 199 -29.21 15.82 -11.12
CA SER A 199 -29.94 15.59 -12.39
C SER A 199 -30.59 14.21 -12.37
N ILE A 200 -31.67 14.07 -11.62
CA ILE A 200 -32.39 12.79 -11.42
C ILE A 200 -32.92 12.19 -12.75
N ASP A 201 -33.08 13.01 -13.78
CA ASP A 201 -33.61 12.60 -15.09
C ASP A 201 -32.52 12.32 -16.16
N SER A 202 -31.22 12.36 -15.81
CA SER A 202 -30.13 12.09 -16.77
C SER A 202 -29.45 10.74 -16.52
N ASP A 203 -29.17 10.01 -17.60
CA ASP A 203 -28.34 8.79 -17.59
C ASP A 203 -26.87 9.06 -17.22
N GLU A 204 -26.52 10.32 -16.88
CA GLU A 204 -25.15 10.77 -16.61
C GLU A 204 -24.51 10.00 -15.45
N TYR A 205 -25.25 9.74 -14.37
CA TYR A 205 -24.74 8.95 -13.26
C TYR A 205 -24.33 7.54 -13.71
N PHE A 206 -25.20 6.87 -14.46
CA PHE A 206 -24.96 5.50 -14.92
C PHE A 206 -23.82 5.46 -15.95
N ASN A 207 -23.74 6.45 -16.84
CA ASN A 207 -22.64 6.57 -17.80
C ASN A 207 -21.29 6.76 -17.09
N LEU A 208 -21.20 7.68 -16.11
CA LEU A 208 -19.98 7.88 -15.33
C LEU A 208 -19.56 6.60 -14.57
N TYR A 209 -20.53 5.91 -13.97
CA TYR A 209 -20.28 4.65 -13.28
C TYR A 209 -19.78 3.55 -14.24
N TYR A 210 -20.42 3.40 -15.39
CA TYR A 210 -20.03 2.41 -16.39
C TYR A 210 -18.64 2.69 -16.98
N GLU A 211 -18.35 3.95 -17.29
CA GLU A 211 -17.02 4.37 -17.75
C GLU A 211 -15.94 3.99 -16.74
N LYS A 212 -16.20 4.22 -15.44
CA LYS A 212 -15.29 3.83 -14.38
C LYS A 212 -15.05 2.32 -14.33
N GLU A 213 -16.10 1.51 -14.42
CA GLU A 213 -15.96 0.05 -14.46
C GLU A 213 -15.18 -0.40 -15.70
N MET A 214 -15.38 0.23 -16.85
CA MET A 214 -14.62 -0.06 -18.08
C MET A 214 -13.14 0.33 -17.97
N GLU A 215 -12.78 1.39 -17.25
CA GLU A 215 -11.38 1.68 -16.93
C GLU A 215 -10.75 0.57 -16.10
N ARG A 216 -11.45 0.07 -15.09
CA ARG A 216 -10.99 -1.06 -14.26
C ARG A 216 -10.79 -2.34 -15.08
N VAL A 217 -11.65 -2.58 -16.07
CA VAL A 217 -11.47 -3.66 -17.05
C VAL A 217 -10.22 -3.45 -17.90
N ARG A 218 -9.98 -2.25 -18.42
CA ARG A 218 -8.78 -1.93 -19.23
C ARG A 218 -7.49 -2.14 -18.43
N ARG A 219 -7.53 -1.88 -17.11
CA ARG A 219 -6.42 -2.14 -16.17
C ARG A 219 -6.30 -3.60 -15.74
N GLY A 220 -7.27 -4.47 -16.05
CA GLY A 220 -7.27 -5.87 -15.61
C GLY A 220 -7.61 -6.08 -14.14
N GLU A 221 -8.24 -5.12 -13.49
CA GLU A 221 -8.68 -5.25 -12.10
C GLU A 221 -9.91 -6.16 -11.98
N ILE A 222 -10.79 -6.10 -12.98
CA ILE A 222 -12.02 -6.87 -13.09
C ILE A 222 -12.21 -7.34 -14.54
N THR A 223 -13.00 -8.40 -14.72
CA THR A 223 -13.42 -8.85 -16.04
C THR A 223 -14.55 -7.97 -16.59
N ARG A 224 -14.74 -7.98 -17.91
CA ARG A 224 -15.87 -7.28 -18.54
C ARG A 224 -17.22 -7.78 -18.02
N GLU A 225 -17.35 -9.09 -17.77
CA GLU A 225 -18.55 -9.69 -17.19
C GLU A 225 -18.83 -9.16 -15.78
N GLU A 226 -17.81 -9.05 -14.93
CA GLU A 226 -17.94 -8.45 -13.60
C GLU A 226 -18.36 -6.98 -13.66
N ALA A 227 -17.79 -6.21 -14.58
CA ALA A 227 -18.16 -4.82 -14.79
C ALA A 227 -19.62 -4.66 -15.25
N GLU A 228 -20.06 -5.47 -16.22
CA GLU A 228 -21.45 -5.48 -16.69
C GLU A 228 -22.40 -5.90 -15.56
N LYS A 229 -22.03 -6.92 -14.77
CA LYS A 229 -22.79 -7.35 -13.60
C LYS A 229 -22.92 -6.25 -12.54
N ASN A 230 -21.84 -5.54 -12.23
CA ASN A 230 -21.86 -4.41 -11.28
C ASN A 230 -22.77 -3.29 -11.79
N TYR A 231 -22.66 -2.96 -13.08
CA TYR A 231 -23.51 -1.97 -13.72
C TYR A 231 -25.01 -2.33 -13.65
N TYR A 232 -25.38 -3.55 -14.07
CA TYR A 232 -26.76 -4.00 -14.04
C TYR A 232 -27.30 -4.10 -12.61
N TYR A 233 -26.48 -4.49 -11.65
CA TYR A 233 -26.86 -4.48 -10.24
C TYR A 233 -27.31 -3.07 -9.82
N ILE A 234 -26.48 -2.05 -10.04
CA ILE A 234 -26.80 -0.65 -9.71
C ILE A 234 -28.02 -0.15 -10.47
N PHE A 235 -28.13 -0.46 -11.77
CA PHE A 235 -29.26 -0.07 -12.61
C PHE A 235 -30.58 -0.69 -12.16
N SER A 236 -30.54 -1.92 -11.61
CA SER A 236 -31.74 -2.66 -11.17
C SER A 236 -32.19 -2.32 -9.74
N GLU A 237 -31.42 -1.53 -8.98
CA GLU A 237 -31.75 -1.21 -7.59
C GLU A 237 -33.00 -0.33 -7.50
N PRO A 238 -33.93 -0.61 -6.55
CA PRO A 238 -35.07 0.26 -6.29
C PRO A 238 -34.60 1.70 -6.00
N GLN A 239 -35.35 2.69 -6.48
CA GLN A 239 -34.95 4.10 -6.45
C GLN A 239 -34.45 4.58 -5.06
N GLN A 240 -35.10 4.17 -3.97
CA GLN A 240 -34.66 4.51 -2.61
C GLN A 240 -33.29 3.91 -2.25
N ASN A 241 -33.03 2.66 -2.64
CA ASN A 241 -31.73 2.01 -2.42
C ASN A 241 -30.66 2.65 -3.29
N LEU A 242 -30.98 2.94 -4.55
CA LEU A 242 -30.09 3.63 -5.47
C LEU A 242 -29.61 4.96 -4.89
N TYR A 243 -30.52 5.81 -4.39
CA TYR A 243 -30.14 7.07 -3.73
C TYR A 243 -29.25 6.86 -2.50
N ARG A 244 -29.48 5.79 -1.74
CA ARG A 244 -28.66 5.47 -0.56
C ARG A 244 -27.26 5.04 -0.99
N ILE A 245 -27.14 4.20 -2.02
CA ILE A 245 -25.86 3.77 -2.58
C ILE A 245 -25.11 4.99 -3.12
N GLN A 246 -25.76 5.80 -3.95
CA GLN A 246 -25.23 7.03 -4.52
C GLN A 246 -24.68 8.00 -3.49
N ARG A 247 -25.45 8.28 -2.43
CA ARG A 247 -25.00 9.16 -1.34
C ARG A 247 -23.83 8.54 -0.58
N LYS A 248 -23.89 7.25 -0.29
CA LYS A 248 -22.81 6.56 0.41
C LYS A 248 -21.53 6.59 -0.42
N GLU A 249 -21.61 6.18 -1.67
CA GLU A 249 -20.50 6.11 -2.60
C GLU A 249 -19.88 7.48 -2.86
N THR A 250 -20.67 8.54 -3.02
CA THR A 250 -20.12 9.88 -3.26
C THR A 250 -19.60 10.53 -1.99
N TYR A 251 -20.41 10.67 -0.95
CA TYR A 251 -20.04 11.44 0.24
C TYR A 251 -18.97 10.75 1.08
N GLU A 252 -19.04 9.42 1.26
CA GLU A 252 -18.01 8.70 2.04
C GLU A 252 -16.67 8.72 1.30
N ASN A 253 -16.64 8.46 -0.01
CA ASN A 253 -15.37 8.48 -0.75
C ASN A 253 -14.77 9.89 -0.82
N ILE A 254 -15.56 10.94 -1.08
CA ILE A 254 -15.05 12.32 -1.06
C ILE A 254 -14.43 12.66 0.31
N TYR A 255 -15.10 12.28 1.39
CA TYR A 255 -14.62 12.52 2.74
C TYR A 255 -13.33 11.73 3.05
N SER A 256 -13.29 10.44 2.70
CA SER A 256 -12.12 9.57 2.81
C SER A 256 -10.92 10.14 2.04
N LEU A 257 -11.12 10.52 0.78
CA LEU A 257 -10.07 11.10 -0.08
C LEU A 257 -9.56 12.45 0.46
N SER A 258 -10.45 13.30 0.97
CA SER A 258 -10.07 14.60 1.57
C SER A 258 -9.23 14.42 2.83
N LYS A 259 -9.58 13.45 3.69
CA LYS A 259 -8.76 13.10 4.86
C LYS A 259 -7.41 12.53 4.46
N PHE A 260 -7.40 11.64 3.48
CA PHE A 260 -6.17 11.09 2.93
C PHE A 260 -5.28 12.18 2.35
N GLU A 261 -5.82 13.13 1.57
CA GLU A 261 -5.05 14.22 0.97
C GLU A 261 -4.29 15.04 2.02
N SER A 262 -4.96 15.39 3.13
CA SER A 262 -4.34 16.11 4.26
C SER A 262 -3.22 15.30 4.92
N PHE A 263 -3.41 13.98 5.03
CA PHE A 263 -2.37 13.07 5.53
C PHE A 263 -1.20 12.98 4.55
N TYR A 264 -1.47 12.71 3.28
CA TYR A 264 -0.49 12.58 2.21
C TYR A 264 0.42 13.80 2.15
N LYS A 265 -0.13 15.02 2.12
CA LYS A 265 0.65 16.27 2.07
C LYS A 265 1.65 16.39 3.24
N LYS A 266 1.28 15.93 4.44
CA LYS A 266 2.15 15.95 5.62
C LYS A 266 3.18 14.83 5.57
N GLU A 267 2.73 13.63 5.24
CA GLU A 267 3.56 12.43 5.30
C GLU A 267 4.60 12.41 4.18
N ILE A 268 4.25 12.79 2.95
CA ILE A 268 5.23 12.85 1.85
C ILE A 268 6.32 13.88 2.13
N LYS A 269 5.97 15.02 2.75
CA LYS A 269 6.94 16.02 3.18
C LYS A 269 7.90 15.42 4.22
N ARG A 270 7.37 14.77 5.26
CA ARG A 270 8.17 14.07 6.28
C ARG A 270 9.12 13.05 5.66
N LEU A 271 8.62 12.18 4.78
CA LEU A 271 9.39 11.13 4.11
C LEU A 271 10.51 11.72 3.24
N ARG A 272 10.20 12.77 2.46
CA ARG A 272 11.19 13.47 1.63
C ARG A 272 12.27 14.13 2.46
N GLU A 273 11.95 14.72 3.61
CA GLU A 273 12.92 15.33 4.51
C GLU A 273 13.80 14.27 5.22
N ASN A 274 13.19 13.16 5.66
CA ASN A 274 13.88 12.11 6.39
C ASN A 274 14.93 11.38 5.55
N ARG A 275 14.73 11.36 4.22
CA ARG A 275 15.68 10.92 3.19
C ARG A 275 17.10 11.46 3.39
N ASN A 276 17.23 12.71 3.83
CA ASN A 276 18.53 13.37 4.01
C ASN A 276 19.45 12.64 5.01
N LYS A 277 18.88 11.84 5.92
CA LYS A 277 19.65 10.98 6.85
C LYS A 277 20.47 9.91 6.14
N TYR A 278 20.10 9.56 4.91
CA TYR A 278 20.72 8.49 4.14
C TYR A 278 21.59 9.01 2.99
N ASN A 279 21.79 10.31 2.84
CA ASN A 279 22.60 10.85 1.74
C ASN A 279 24.02 10.29 1.75
N ASP A 280 24.60 10.07 2.94
CA ASP A 280 25.95 9.51 3.09
C ASP A 280 26.04 8.04 2.66
N PHE A 281 24.91 7.33 2.53
CA PHE A 281 24.90 5.94 2.09
C PHE A 281 25.29 5.80 0.61
N ILE A 282 25.21 6.88 -0.17
CA ILE A 282 25.58 6.87 -1.60
C ILE A 282 27.01 6.34 -1.83
N ARG A 283 27.92 6.52 -0.87
CA ARG A 283 29.30 6.01 -0.94
C ARG A 283 29.40 4.49 -0.98
N TYR A 284 28.38 3.79 -0.48
CA TYR A 284 28.31 2.33 -0.50
C TYR A 284 27.68 1.78 -1.79
N PHE A 285 27.19 2.68 -2.65
CA PHE A 285 26.53 2.36 -3.92
C PHE A 285 27.19 3.15 -5.06
N PRO A 286 28.42 2.77 -5.48
CA PRO A 286 29.18 3.53 -6.49
C PRO A 286 28.46 3.62 -7.84
N ASP A 287 27.55 2.69 -8.12
CA ASP A 287 26.70 2.70 -9.32
C ASP A 287 25.67 3.85 -9.32
N CYS A 288 25.41 4.49 -8.18
CA CYS A 288 24.53 5.67 -8.08
C CYS A 288 25.22 7.00 -8.40
N ALA A 289 26.55 7.02 -8.48
CA ALA A 289 27.33 8.25 -8.66
C ALA A 289 27.70 8.55 -10.13
N LYS A 290 27.10 7.84 -11.09
CA LYS A 290 27.39 7.94 -12.53
C LYS A 290 26.36 8.75 -13.27
#